data_AF-A0A483ZXR8-F1
#
_entry.id   AF-A0A483ZXR8-F1
#
_cell.length_a   1.000
_cell.length_b   1.000
_cell.length_c   1.000
_cell.angle_alpha   90.00
_cell.angle_beta   90.00
_cell.angle_gamma   90.00
#
_symmetry.space_group_name_H-M   'P 1'
#
loop_
_entity.id
_entity.type
_entity.pdbx_description
1 polymer ?
#
loop_
_entity_poly.entity_id
_entity_poly.type
_entity_poly.pdbx_seq_one_letter_code
_entity_poly.pdbx_strand_id
1 'polypeptide(L)'
;MIFVDDKTKVFAASQDKSNFAVSDRIKKTIEQWSKCEVDKASAQQKQAEDEMRVVESLSGTKAKDFFMKEKHAFTTNCLVWEDVTMITGRYPAMVIAGSVMMGKNPRWDGREYSFSFNNGSMVARFVPSEPRHKFVMQAGDKFYGCGPSMVDHNYD
;
A
#
# COMPACT_ATOMS: atom_id res chain seq x y z
N MET A 1 23.07 27.12 11.69
CA MET A 1 23.93 26.10 11.05
C MET A 1 23.98 24.89 11.96
N ILE A 2 23.94 23.67 11.42
CA ILE A 2 23.94 22.40 12.17
C ILE A 2 25.34 21.81 12.09
N PHE A 3 25.90 21.39 13.23
CA PHE A 3 27.22 20.77 13.30
C PHE A 3 27.16 19.43 14.04
N VAL A 4 27.85 18.43 13.50
CA VAL A 4 28.07 17.13 14.16
C VAL A 4 29.56 16.82 14.07
N ASP A 5 30.18 16.51 15.21
CA ASP A 5 31.59 16.12 15.31
C ASP A 5 31.65 14.72 15.92
N ASP A 6 32.08 13.73 15.13
CA ASP A 6 32.24 12.34 15.60
C ASP A 6 33.68 12.05 16.06
N LYS A 7 34.49 13.09 16.27
CA LYS A 7 35.93 13.11 16.54
C LYS A 7 36.82 12.83 15.34
N THR A 8 36.34 12.12 14.32
CA THR A 8 37.09 11.81 13.08
C THR A 8 36.71 12.71 11.90
N LYS A 9 35.44 13.08 11.81
CA LYS A 9 34.86 13.93 10.79
C LYS A 9 34.01 15.01 11.45
N VAL A 10 34.04 16.19 10.85
CA VAL A 10 33.12 17.29 11.17
C VAL A 10 32.16 17.45 10.02
N PHE A 11 30.88 17.33 10.30
CA PHE A 11 29.78 17.54 9.37
C PHE A 11 29.13 18.88 9.67
N ALA A 12 28.97 19.72 8.65
CA ALA A 12 28.32 21.02 8.76
C ALA A 12 27.23 21.14 7.70
N ALA A 13 26.02 21.53 8.12
CA ALA A 13 24.90 21.78 7.22
C ALA A 13 24.29 23.15 7.49
N SER A 14 23.86 23.85 6.44
CA SER A 14 23.04 25.05 6.60
C SER A 14 21.65 24.68 7.18
N GLN A 15 21.00 25.62 7.88
CA GLN A 15 19.69 25.34 8.51
C GLN A 15 18.59 25.02 7.51
N ASP A 16 18.65 25.66 6.34
CA ASP A 16 17.81 25.44 5.17
C ASP A 16 18.24 24.22 4.34
N LYS A 17 19.30 23.50 4.76
CA LYS A 17 19.85 22.29 4.11
C LYS A 17 20.35 22.49 2.67
N SER A 18 20.48 23.73 2.22
CA SER A 18 20.97 24.09 0.89
C SER A 18 22.49 23.90 0.72
N ASN A 19 23.24 23.80 1.81
CA ASN A 19 24.69 23.62 1.79
C ASN A 19 25.13 22.58 2.82
N PHE A 20 26.11 21.77 2.45
CA PHE A 20 26.68 20.73 3.29
C PHE A 20 28.20 20.67 3.11
N ALA A 21 28.93 20.42 4.20
CA ALA A 21 30.37 20.25 4.17
C ALA A 21 30.81 19.14 5.13
N VAL A 22 31.85 18.40 4.73
CA VAL A 22 32.49 17.38 5.55
C VAL A 22 33.99 17.64 5.58
N SER A 23 34.53 17.77 6.78
CA SER A 23 35.97 17.84 7.02
C SER A 23 36.44 16.54 7.66
N ASP A 24 37.22 15.75 6.92
CA ASP A 24 37.84 14.52 7.43
C ASP A 24 39.21 14.83 8.05
N ARG A 25 39.34 14.62 9.36
CA ARG A 25 40.59 14.90 10.09
C ARG A 25 41.67 13.85 9.83
N ILE A 26 41.28 12.61 9.53
CA ILE A 26 42.21 11.50 9.27
C ILE A 26 42.78 11.64 7.87
N LYS A 27 41.91 11.80 6.87
CA LYS A 27 42.33 11.95 5.47
C LYS A 27 42.81 13.36 5.13
N LYS A 28 42.58 14.35 6.00
CA LYS A 28 42.89 15.77 5.78
C LYS A 28 42.25 16.33 4.51
N THR A 29 41.04 15.88 4.21
CA THR A 29 40.26 16.33 3.05
C THR A 29 39.02 17.09 3.49
N ILE A 30 38.61 18.05 2.67
CA ILE A 30 37.37 18.82 2.86
C ILE A 30 36.53 18.64 1.60
N GLU A 31 35.28 18.23 1.78
CA GLU A 31 34.28 18.15 0.73
C GLU A 31 33.17 19.14 1.03
N GLN A 32 32.76 19.91 0.03
CA GLN A 32 31.70 20.90 0.17
C GLN A 32 30.72 20.78 -1.00
N TRP A 33 29.44 20.76 -0.66
CA TRP A 33 28.32 20.79 -1.60
C TRP A 33 27.49 22.04 -1.35
N SER A 34 27.11 22.70 -2.44
CA SER A 34 26.30 23.92 -2.43
C SER A 34 25.09 23.73 -3.33
N LYS A 35 23.99 24.40 -2.99
CA LYS A 35 22.70 24.24 -3.68
C LYS A 35 22.24 22.79 -3.69
N CYS A 36 22.41 22.09 -2.57
CA CYS A 36 21.90 20.75 -2.39
C CYS A 36 20.37 20.78 -2.53
N GLU A 37 19.85 19.97 -3.44
CA GLU A 37 18.41 19.74 -3.57
C GLU A 37 18.09 18.34 -3.05
N VAL A 38 16.89 18.18 -2.49
CA VAL A 38 16.41 16.85 -2.12
C VAL A 38 16.19 16.08 -3.41
N ASP A 39 16.79 14.89 -3.50
CA ASP A 39 16.57 14.01 -4.64
C ASP A 39 15.06 13.73 -4.78
N LYS A 40 14.54 13.91 -5.99
CA LYS A 40 13.11 13.83 -6.25
C LYS A 40 12.54 12.44 -5.94
N ALA A 41 13.31 11.39 -6.20
CA ALA A 41 12.89 10.02 -5.87
C ALA A 41 12.84 9.82 -4.35
N SER A 42 13.86 10.28 -3.62
CA SER A 42 13.85 10.24 -2.15
C SER A 42 12.70 11.03 -1.51
N ALA A 43 12.33 12.19 -2.09
CA ALA A 43 11.20 13.00 -1.62
C ALA A 43 9.85 12.30 -1.85
N GLN A 44 9.68 11.69 -3.04
CA GLN A 44 8.48 10.92 -3.36
C GLN A 44 8.34 9.68 -2.47
N GLN A 45 9.44 8.97 -2.22
CA GLN A 45 9.44 7.82 -1.33
C GLN A 45 9.03 8.21 0.10
N LYS A 46 9.59 9.30 0.63
CA LYS A 46 9.22 9.80 1.94
C LYS A 46 7.75 10.22 2.03
N GLN A 47 7.22 10.83 0.96
CA GLN A 47 5.81 11.17 0.88
C GLN A 47 4.92 9.90 0.93
N ALA A 48 5.28 8.86 0.18
CA ALA A 48 4.56 7.58 0.20
C ALA A 48 4.60 6.91 1.58
N GLU A 49 5.76 6.94 2.27
CA GLU A 49 5.91 6.41 3.62
C GLU A 49 5.06 7.18 4.65
N ASP A 50 5.02 8.51 4.56
CA ASP A 50 4.19 9.35 5.43
C ASP A 50 2.68 9.11 5.16
N GLU A 51 2.28 8.96 3.90
CA GLU A 51 0.91 8.59 3.51
C GLU A 51 0.52 7.22 4.07
N MET A 52 1.38 6.20 3.93
CA MET A 52 1.16 4.88 4.52
C MET A 52 1.00 4.94 6.03
N ARG A 53 1.86 5.70 6.73
CA ARG A 53 1.78 5.83 8.19
C ARG A 53 0.46 6.47 8.63
N VAL A 54 -0.04 7.46 7.89
CA VAL A 54 -1.36 8.06 8.14
C VAL A 54 -2.46 7.02 7.96
N VAL A 55 -2.44 6.26 6.87
CA VAL A 55 -3.43 5.20 6.59
C VAL A 55 -3.42 4.12 7.67
N GLU A 56 -2.26 3.63 8.08
CA GLU A 56 -2.09 2.62 9.12
C GLU A 56 -2.59 3.09 10.49
N SER A 57 -2.55 4.40 10.75
CA SER A 57 -3.04 4.99 12.00
C SER A 57 -4.58 5.14 12.05
N LEU A 58 -5.27 4.94 10.92
CA LEU A 58 -6.72 5.09 10.88
C LEU A 58 -7.42 3.92 11.57
N SER A 59 -8.46 4.24 12.35
CA SER A 59 -9.32 3.24 12.99
C SER A 59 -10.79 3.67 13.02
N GLY A 60 -11.67 2.69 13.26
CA GLY A 60 -13.11 2.90 13.38
C GLY A 60 -13.73 3.60 12.17
N THR A 61 -14.54 4.63 12.41
CA THR A 61 -15.25 5.37 11.36
C THR A 61 -14.31 6.06 10.38
N LYS A 62 -13.14 6.54 10.81
CA LYS A 62 -12.18 7.22 9.91
C LYS A 62 -11.55 6.26 8.90
N ALA A 63 -11.19 5.05 9.34
CA ALA A 63 -10.69 4.01 8.45
C ALA A 63 -11.76 3.59 7.43
N LYS A 64 -13.02 3.44 7.89
CA LYS A 64 -14.16 3.17 7.01
C LYS A 64 -14.35 4.28 5.98
N ASP A 65 -14.38 5.55 6.39
CA ASP A 65 -14.61 6.67 5.49
C ASP A 65 -13.50 6.83 4.45
N PHE A 66 -12.25 6.63 4.87
CA PHE A 66 -11.10 6.59 3.97
C PHE A 66 -11.24 5.46 2.96
N PHE A 67 -11.47 4.23 3.43
CA PHE A 67 -11.65 3.06 2.58
C PHE A 67 -12.80 3.24 1.58
N MET A 68 -13.92 3.84 1.98
CA MET A 68 -15.08 4.03 1.09
C MET A 68 -14.89 5.16 0.06
N LYS A 69 -13.98 6.12 0.30
CA LYS A 69 -13.69 7.21 -0.64
C LYS A 69 -12.63 6.84 -1.65
N GLU A 70 -11.63 6.09 -1.22
CA GLU A 70 -10.53 5.66 -2.07
C GLU A 70 -10.94 4.57 -3.07
N LYS A 71 -10.20 4.52 -4.19
CA LYS A 71 -10.31 3.42 -5.15
C LYS A 71 -9.28 2.36 -4.78
N HIS A 72 -9.72 1.15 -4.45
CA HIS A 72 -8.80 0.03 -4.16
C HIS A 72 -8.87 -0.96 -5.29
N ALA A 73 -7.74 -1.51 -5.73
CA ALA A 73 -7.71 -2.59 -6.69
C ALA A 73 -7.29 -3.89 -6.01
N PHE A 74 -8.10 -4.94 -6.16
CA PHE A 74 -7.76 -6.30 -5.76
C PHE A 74 -7.65 -7.13 -7.02
N THR A 75 -6.51 -7.77 -7.20
CA THR A 75 -6.26 -8.65 -8.34
C THR A 75 -6.11 -10.06 -7.81
N THR A 76 -6.68 -11.04 -8.50
CA THR A 76 -6.38 -12.45 -8.24
C THR A 76 -5.60 -12.97 -9.44
N ASN A 77 -4.27 -13.05 -9.33
CA ASN A 77 -3.46 -13.73 -10.33
C ASN A 77 -2.96 -15.04 -9.75
N CYS A 78 -3.46 -16.17 -10.27
CA CYS A 78 -2.82 -17.48 -10.15
C CYS A 78 -2.94 -18.25 -11.49
N LEU A 79 -2.28 -17.71 -12.53
CA LEU A 79 -1.80 -18.37 -13.76
C LEU A 79 -2.78 -19.08 -14.73
N VAL A 80 -4.11 -19.11 -14.52
CA VAL A 80 -5.04 -19.71 -15.50
C VAL A 80 -6.37 -18.95 -15.59
N TRP A 81 -6.60 -18.34 -16.75
CA TRP A 81 -7.83 -17.81 -17.38
C TRP A 81 -8.80 -16.94 -16.54
N GLU A 82 -8.96 -15.69 -17.03
CA GLU A 82 -9.82 -14.59 -16.56
C GLU A 82 -9.36 -13.90 -15.26
N ASP A 83 -8.41 -12.96 -15.40
CA ASP A 83 -8.01 -12.07 -14.31
C ASP A 83 -9.24 -11.33 -13.73
N VAL A 84 -9.63 -11.69 -12.51
CA VAL A 84 -10.67 -10.95 -11.79
C VAL A 84 -9.98 -9.78 -11.10
N THR A 85 -10.28 -8.58 -11.58
CA THR A 85 -9.89 -7.34 -10.90
C THR A 85 -11.12 -6.70 -10.27
N MET A 86 -11.08 -6.47 -8.97
CA MET A 86 -12.11 -5.74 -8.25
C MET A 86 -11.59 -4.36 -7.91
N ILE A 87 -12.32 -3.33 -8.32
CA ILE A 87 -12.08 -1.96 -7.89
C ILE A 87 -13.14 -1.60 -6.85
N THR A 88 -12.76 -1.40 -5.59
CA THR A 88 -13.69 -1.01 -4.52
C THR A 88 -13.61 0.49 -4.25
N GLY A 89 -14.67 1.03 -3.65
CA GLY A 89 -14.78 2.45 -3.29
C GLY A 89 -16.24 2.91 -3.32
N ARG A 90 -16.47 4.21 -3.55
CA ARG A 90 -17.82 4.78 -3.67
C ARG A 90 -18.55 4.28 -4.93
N TYR A 91 -17.80 3.96 -5.98
CA TYR A 91 -18.29 3.45 -7.26
C TYR A 91 -17.58 2.13 -7.58
N PRO A 92 -17.98 1.01 -6.95
CA PRO A 92 -17.29 -0.25 -7.13
C PRO A 92 -17.46 -0.79 -8.55
N ALA A 93 -16.44 -1.46 -9.06
CA ALA A 93 -16.44 -2.11 -10.37
C ALA A 93 -15.71 -3.45 -10.33
N MET A 94 -16.09 -4.35 -11.22
CA MET A 94 -15.45 -5.64 -11.42
C MET A 94 -15.04 -5.77 -12.88
N VAL A 95 -13.83 -6.27 -13.13
CA VAL A 95 -13.32 -6.61 -14.45
C VAL A 95 -13.13 -8.12 -14.50
N ILE A 96 -13.84 -8.79 -15.40
CA ILE A 96 -13.70 -10.23 -15.68
C ILE A 96 -13.56 -10.37 -17.19
N ALA A 97 -12.49 -11.04 -17.64
CA ALA A 97 -12.26 -11.33 -19.06
C ALA A 97 -12.38 -10.08 -19.97
N GLY A 98 -11.94 -8.93 -19.49
CA GLY A 98 -12.04 -7.63 -20.20
C GLY A 98 -13.40 -6.93 -20.13
N SER A 99 -14.44 -7.55 -19.56
CA SER A 99 -15.75 -6.92 -19.35
C SER A 99 -15.80 -6.19 -18.02
N VAL A 100 -16.31 -4.94 -18.01
CA VAL A 100 -16.46 -4.11 -16.81
C VAL A 100 -17.91 -4.11 -16.33
N MET A 101 -18.12 -4.50 -15.07
CA MET A 101 -19.44 -4.53 -14.42
C MET A 101 -19.47 -3.59 -13.22
N MET A 102 -20.41 -2.64 -13.22
CA MET A 102 -20.55 -1.66 -12.13
C MET A 102 -21.36 -2.23 -10.96
N GLY A 103 -20.82 -2.11 -9.76
CA GLY A 103 -21.46 -2.51 -8.52
C GLY A 103 -22.33 -1.41 -7.90
N LYS A 104 -23.24 -1.78 -7.00
CA LYS A 104 -24.10 -0.87 -6.24
C LYS A 104 -24.21 -1.29 -4.77
N ASN A 105 -24.58 -0.34 -3.92
CA ASN A 105 -24.80 -0.54 -2.48
C ASN A 105 -23.62 -1.17 -1.72
N PRO A 106 -22.39 -0.60 -1.82
CA PRO A 106 -21.24 -1.15 -1.13
C PRO A 106 -21.40 -1.07 0.40
N ARG A 107 -20.94 -2.10 1.10
CA ARG A 107 -20.94 -2.21 2.56
C ARG A 107 -19.58 -2.71 3.04
N TRP A 108 -19.10 -2.13 4.14
CA TRP A 108 -17.89 -2.52 4.85
C TRP A 108 -18.21 -2.65 6.34
N ASP A 109 -17.91 -3.79 6.93
CA ASP A 109 -18.14 -4.09 8.35
C ASP A 109 -16.84 -4.19 9.17
N GLY A 110 -15.68 -3.94 8.55
CA GLY A 110 -14.36 -4.11 9.18
C GLY A 110 -13.68 -5.44 8.85
N ARG A 111 -14.38 -6.40 8.26
CA ARG A 111 -13.85 -7.73 7.91
C ARG A 111 -14.20 -8.15 6.48
N GLU A 112 -15.34 -7.68 6.00
CA GLU A 112 -15.94 -8.06 4.73
C GLU A 112 -16.38 -6.81 3.97
N TYR A 113 -16.01 -6.75 2.69
CA TYR A 113 -16.54 -5.79 1.74
C TYR A 113 -17.55 -6.50 0.84
N SER A 114 -18.76 -5.95 0.73
CA SER A 114 -19.80 -6.51 -0.11
C SER A 114 -20.48 -5.46 -0.97
N PHE A 115 -20.91 -5.83 -2.17
CA PHE A 115 -21.70 -4.99 -3.06
C PHE A 115 -22.54 -5.85 -4.01
N SER A 116 -23.60 -5.30 -4.60
CA SER A 116 -24.43 -6.02 -5.59
C SER A 116 -23.97 -5.70 -7.01
N PHE A 117 -23.99 -6.69 -7.90
CA PHE A 117 -23.67 -6.52 -9.33
C PHE A 117 -24.52 -7.51 -10.14
N ASN A 118 -25.03 -7.12 -11.32
CA ASN A 118 -25.83 -7.98 -12.23
C ASN A 118 -26.80 -8.96 -11.55
N ASN A 119 -27.68 -8.45 -10.68
CA ASN A 119 -28.65 -9.22 -9.88
C ASN A 119 -28.08 -10.26 -8.89
N GLY A 120 -26.76 -10.36 -8.77
CA GLY A 120 -26.06 -11.09 -7.73
C GLY A 120 -25.46 -10.17 -6.66
N SER A 121 -24.85 -10.80 -5.65
CA SER A 121 -24.01 -10.14 -4.66
C SER A 121 -22.57 -10.61 -4.82
N MET A 122 -21.64 -9.68 -4.63
CA MET A 122 -20.23 -9.96 -4.44
C MET A 122 -19.87 -9.76 -2.98
N VAL A 123 -19.01 -10.65 -2.49
CA VAL A 123 -18.40 -10.54 -1.17
C VAL A 123 -16.90 -10.79 -1.29
N ALA A 124 -16.11 -9.86 -0.75
CA ALA A 124 -14.66 -9.98 -0.58
C ALA A 124 -14.33 -9.97 0.91
N ARG A 125 -13.77 -11.09 1.39
CA ARG A 125 -13.43 -11.27 2.82
C ARG A 125 -11.94 -11.02 3.03
N PHE A 126 -11.64 -10.08 3.92
CA PHE A 126 -10.28 -9.67 4.30
C PHE A 126 -9.81 -10.36 5.58
N VAL A 127 -10.76 -10.84 6.39
CA VAL A 127 -10.53 -11.85 7.42
C VAL A 127 -11.10 -13.15 6.87
N PRO A 128 -10.29 -14.07 6.34
CA PRO A 128 -10.82 -15.27 5.75
C PRO A 128 -11.49 -16.15 6.80
N SER A 129 -12.72 -16.60 6.50
CA SER A 129 -13.48 -17.53 7.35
C SER A 129 -12.91 -18.95 7.34
N GLU A 130 -11.96 -19.24 6.44
CA GLU A 130 -11.27 -20.51 6.33
C GLU A 130 -9.74 -20.31 6.33
N PRO A 131 -8.96 -21.11 7.08
CA PRO A 131 -7.51 -20.99 7.16
C PRO A 131 -6.77 -21.26 5.83
N ARG A 132 -7.48 -21.68 4.79
CA ARG A 132 -6.91 -22.12 3.51
C ARG A 132 -6.79 -21.04 2.44
N HIS A 133 -7.42 -19.87 2.61
CA HIS A 133 -7.45 -18.82 1.60
C HIS A 133 -7.18 -17.46 2.24
N LYS A 134 -6.17 -16.70 1.79
CA LYS A 134 -5.91 -15.34 2.30
C LYS A 134 -6.92 -14.31 1.80
N PHE A 135 -7.61 -14.63 0.69
CA PHE A 135 -8.58 -13.76 0.05
C PHE A 135 -9.53 -14.59 -0.82
N VAL A 136 -10.84 -14.45 -0.62
CA VAL A 136 -11.90 -15.16 -1.35
C VAL A 136 -12.91 -14.15 -1.87
N MET A 137 -13.22 -14.23 -3.16
CA MET A 137 -14.30 -13.51 -3.81
C MET A 137 -15.44 -14.49 -4.11
N GLN A 138 -16.65 -14.17 -3.65
CA GLN A 138 -17.86 -14.90 -4.04
C GLN A 138 -18.68 -14.02 -4.97
N ALA A 139 -19.15 -14.56 -6.09
CA ALA A 139 -19.97 -13.85 -7.08
C ALA A 139 -21.12 -14.77 -7.51
N GLY A 140 -22.30 -14.59 -6.88
CA GLY A 140 -23.40 -15.54 -7.01
C GLY A 140 -23.08 -16.90 -6.38
N ASP A 141 -23.18 -17.97 -7.17
CA ASP A 141 -22.82 -19.35 -6.82
C ASP A 141 -21.34 -19.68 -7.11
N LYS A 142 -20.60 -18.78 -7.76
CA LYS A 142 -19.19 -18.96 -8.11
C LYS A 142 -18.26 -18.38 -7.05
N PHE A 143 -17.13 -19.06 -6.85
CA PHE A 143 -16.05 -18.62 -5.98
C PHE A 143 -14.77 -18.42 -6.81
N TYR A 144 -14.10 -17.30 -6.56
CA TYR A 144 -12.83 -16.93 -7.16
C TYR A 144 -11.83 -16.67 -6.03
N GLY A 145 -10.64 -17.24 -6.14
CA GLY A 145 -9.60 -17.09 -5.14
C GLY A 145 -8.30 -17.68 -5.67
N CYS A 146 -7.17 -17.21 -5.16
CA CYS A 146 -5.91 -17.91 -5.42
C CYS A 146 -5.72 -19.03 -4.39
N GLY A 147 -5.63 -20.27 -4.89
CA GLY A 147 -5.05 -21.51 -4.33
C GLY A 147 -5.14 -21.84 -2.82
N PRO A 148 -5.04 -23.12 -2.44
CA PRO A 148 -4.85 -23.49 -1.03
C PRO A 148 -3.47 -23.00 -0.56
N SER A 149 -3.42 -22.21 0.50
CA SER A 149 -2.16 -22.00 1.24
C SER A 149 -1.91 -23.26 2.08
N MET A 150 -1.08 -24.20 1.64
CA MET A 150 -0.38 -25.03 2.62
C MET A 150 0.51 -24.05 3.41
N VAL A 151 0.20 -23.82 4.68
CA VAL A 151 1.21 -23.31 5.61
C VAL A 151 2.26 -24.42 5.65
N ASP A 152 3.39 -24.16 5.03
CA ASP A 152 4.55 -25.03 5.18
C ASP A 152 4.98 -24.94 6.64
N HIS A 153 4.77 -26.01 7.40
CA HIS A 153 5.24 -26.16 8.77
C HIS A 153 6.72 -26.57 8.82
N ASN A 154 7.46 -26.63 7.70
CA ASN A 154 8.88 -26.97 7.67
C ASN A 154 9.82 -25.82 8.10
N TYR A 155 9.27 -24.73 8.63
CA TYR A 155 10.03 -23.72 9.38
C TYR A 155 9.53 -23.70 10.83
N ASP A 156 9.83 -24.78 11.56
CA ASP A 156 10.13 -24.70 13.00
C ASP A 156 11.54 -24.10 13.18
#